data_AF-A0A915N6Y4-F1
#
_entry.id   AF-A0A915N6Y4-F1
#
_cell.length_a   1.000
_cell.length_b   1.000
_cell.length_c   1.000
_cell.angle_alpha   90.00
_cell.angle_beta   90.00
_cell.angle_gamma   90.00
#
_symmetry.space_group_name_H-M   'P 1'
#
loop_
_entity.id
_entity.type
_entity.pdbx_description
1 polymer ?
#
loop_
_entity_poly.entity_id
_entity_poly.type
_entity_poly.pdbx_seq_one_letter_code
_entity_poly.pdbx_strand_id
1 'polypeptide(L)'
;MANLDKNFDNNFREFAQKLKLDNKIIDLLAQYQSCLWILVAVGALLLVVGFLGCCGAACESLVLLSLFSILILILSLIEFAETVDGRKNLKPIEDLLQCCGATIETKQTYIKENLCPGELKDKEDCYTSLTGKIDSMGNGLFLCGILLLLVQFFSIMFSNILCKAFQEHGPINYA
;
A
#
# COMPACT_ATOMS: atom_id res chain seq x y z
N MET A 1 -11.75 -1.81 -17.35
CA MET A 1 -11.86 -1.40 -15.93
C MET A 1 -12.33 0.05 -15.75
N ALA A 2 -12.26 0.94 -16.75
CA ALA A 2 -12.72 2.35 -16.65
C ALA A 2 -14.25 2.59 -16.65
N ASN A 3 -15.08 1.55 -16.75
CA ASN A 3 -16.55 1.70 -16.85
C ASN A 3 -17.26 1.53 -15.49
N LEU A 4 -16.64 0.81 -14.54
CA LEU A 4 -17.21 0.60 -13.20
C LEU A 4 -17.05 1.85 -12.32
N ASP A 5 -15.91 2.52 -12.45
CA ASP A 5 -15.57 3.75 -11.71
C ASP A 5 -16.52 4.91 -12.04
N LYS A 6 -16.86 5.10 -13.33
CA LYS A 6 -17.81 6.13 -13.78
C LYS A 6 -19.23 5.91 -13.25
N ASN A 7 -19.67 4.65 -13.15
CA ASN A 7 -21.01 4.33 -12.68
C ASN A 7 -21.12 4.46 -11.14
N PHE A 8 -20.04 4.13 -10.43
CA PHE A 8 -19.96 4.37 -8.99
C PHE A 8 -19.91 5.87 -8.68
N ASP A 9 -19.13 6.67 -9.43
CA ASP A 9 -19.03 8.13 -9.25
C ASP A 9 -20.39 8.84 -9.44
N ASN A 10 -21.16 8.48 -10.48
CA ASN A 10 -22.48 9.07 -10.73
C ASN A 10 -23.50 8.73 -9.63
N ASN A 11 -23.54 7.47 -9.18
CA ASN A 11 -24.42 7.04 -8.09
C ASN A 11 -24.03 7.67 -6.76
N PHE A 12 -22.73 7.80 -6.50
CA PHE A 12 -22.21 8.41 -5.29
C PHE A 12 -22.51 9.92 -5.25
N ARG A 13 -22.41 10.61 -6.39
CA ARG A 13 -22.84 12.02 -6.53
C ARG A 13 -24.33 12.21 -6.28
N GLU A 14 -25.17 11.31 -6.79
CA GLU A 14 -26.62 11.34 -6.53
C GLU A 14 -26.92 11.17 -5.02
N PHE A 15 -26.24 10.23 -4.37
CA PHE A 15 -26.35 10.01 -2.92
C PHE A 15 -25.84 11.20 -2.10
N ALA A 16 -24.72 11.81 -2.51
CA ALA A 16 -24.13 12.98 -1.86
C ALA A 16 -25.02 14.23 -1.98
N GLN A 17 -25.66 14.43 -3.14
CA GLN A 17 -26.66 15.50 -3.32
C GLN A 17 -27.91 15.28 -2.45
N LYS A 18 -28.36 14.03 -2.30
CA LYS A 18 -29.52 13.70 -1.44
C LYS A 18 -29.25 13.95 0.05
N LEU A 19 -27.99 13.91 0.49
CA LEU A 19 -27.61 14.08 1.89
C LEU A 19 -27.29 15.54 2.30
N LYS A 20 -27.43 16.54 1.41
CA LYS A 20 -27.10 17.96 1.70
C LYS A 20 -25.71 18.10 2.35
N LEU A 21 -24.73 17.37 1.83
CA LEU A 21 -23.39 17.38 2.38
C LEU A 21 -22.72 18.73 2.07
N ASP A 22 -22.31 19.43 3.12
CA ASP A 22 -21.57 20.69 3.06
C ASP A 22 -20.33 20.53 2.16
N ASN A 23 -19.95 21.58 1.43
CA ASN A 23 -18.80 21.58 0.52
C ASN A 23 -17.52 21.10 1.21
N LYS A 24 -17.43 21.29 2.54
CA LYS A 24 -16.34 20.82 3.40
C LYS A 24 -16.21 19.29 3.48
N ILE A 25 -17.32 18.55 3.39
CA ILE A 25 -17.29 17.07 3.37
C ILE A 25 -17.00 16.56 1.97
N ILE A 26 -17.42 17.27 0.91
CA ILE A 26 -17.06 16.88 -0.47
C ILE A 26 -15.54 16.97 -0.69
N ASP A 27 -14.89 17.99 -0.12
CA ASP A 27 -13.43 18.13 -0.11
C ASP A 27 -12.74 17.01 0.68
N LEU A 28 -13.30 16.64 1.84
CA LEU A 28 -12.84 15.50 2.63
C LEU A 28 -13.01 14.16 1.90
N LEU A 29 -14.14 13.96 1.20
CA LEU A 29 -14.41 12.76 0.42
C LEU A 29 -13.49 12.64 -0.79
N ALA A 30 -13.14 13.76 -1.44
CA ALA A 30 -12.16 13.79 -2.52
C ALA A 30 -10.77 13.37 -2.02
N GLN A 31 -10.39 13.78 -0.81
CA GLN A 31 -9.14 13.39 -0.15
C GLN A 31 -9.15 11.91 0.31
N TYR A 32 -10.29 11.42 0.81
CA TYR A 32 -10.46 10.03 1.27
C TYR A 32 -10.58 9.01 0.14
N GLN A 33 -11.01 9.42 -1.05
CA GLN A 33 -11.19 8.51 -2.19
C GLN A 33 -9.90 7.71 -2.47
N SER A 34 -8.75 8.39 -2.50
CA SER A 34 -7.44 7.75 -2.74
C SER A 34 -7.06 6.76 -1.63
N CYS A 35 -7.32 7.11 -0.36
CA CYS A 35 -7.05 6.23 0.77
C CYS A 35 -8.00 5.04 0.83
N LEU A 36 -9.25 5.19 0.41
CA LEU A 36 -10.26 4.13 0.39
C LEU A 36 -9.84 3.00 -0.56
N TRP A 37 -9.41 3.34 -1.78
CA TRP A 37 -8.92 2.35 -2.73
C TRP A 37 -7.70 1.58 -2.21
N ILE A 38 -6.77 2.28 -1.54
CA ILE A 38 -5.62 1.65 -0.89
C ILE A 38 -6.09 0.71 0.24
N LEU A 39 -7.01 1.16 1.09
CA LEU A 39 -7.54 0.35 2.19
C LEU A 39 -8.28 -0.89 1.68
N VAL A 40 -9.05 -0.77 0.59
CA VAL A 40 -9.71 -1.90 -0.07
C VAL A 40 -8.68 -2.87 -0.65
N ALA A 41 -7.64 -2.38 -1.31
CA ALA A 41 -6.57 -3.21 -1.86
C ALA A 41 -5.81 -3.96 -0.75
N VAL A 42 -5.45 -3.27 0.33
CA VAL A 42 -4.78 -3.86 1.50
C VAL A 42 -5.69 -4.87 2.18
N GLY A 43 -6.98 -4.55 2.38
CA GLY A 43 -7.95 -5.45 2.99
C GLY A 43 -8.16 -6.73 2.18
N ALA A 44 -8.31 -6.62 0.86
CA ALA A 44 -8.41 -7.77 -0.03
C ALA A 44 -7.13 -8.63 0.01
N LEU A 45 -5.95 -8.00 0.03
CA LEU A 45 -4.66 -8.69 0.16
C LEU A 45 -4.57 -9.47 1.48
N LEU A 46 -4.93 -8.84 2.62
CA LEU A 46 -4.93 -9.49 3.93
C LEU A 46 -5.90 -10.69 3.98
N LEU A 47 -7.07 -10.57 3.35
CA LEU A 47 -8.03 -11.67 3.25
C LEU A 47 -7.44 -12.83 2.45
N VAL A 48 -6.82 -12.56 1.30
CA VAL A 48 -6.19 -13.60 0.46
C VAL A 48 -5.03 -14.28 1.21
N VAL A 49 -4.15 -13.50 1.85
CA VAL A 49 -3.03 -14.02 2.63
C VAL A 49 -3.52 -14.88 3.81
N GLY A 50 -4.56 -14.44 4.52
CA GLY A 50 -5.17 -15.19 5.62
C GLY A 50 -5.86 -16.47 5.15
N PHE A 51 -6.59 -16.42 4.02
CA PHE A 51 -7.22 -17.60 3.42
C PHE A 51 -6.18 -18.63 2.98
N LEU A 52 -5.11 -18.20 2.29
CA LEU A 52 -4.05 -19.11 1.85
C LEU A 52 -3.28 -19.73 3.03
N GLY A 53 -3.02 -18.96 4.09
CA GLY A 53 -2.41 -19.49 5.31
C GLY A 53 -3.31 -20.50 6.03
N CYS A 54 -4.59 -20.17 6.23
CA CYS A 54 -5.54 -21.03 6.94
C CYS A 54 -5.89 -22.29 6.13
N CYS A 55 -6.26 -22.15 4.86
CA CYS A 55 -6.55 -23.30 3.99
C CYS A 55 -5.30 -24.12 3.68
N GLY A 56 -4.13 -23.49 3.53
CA GLY A 56 -2.87 -24.22 3.33
C GLY A 56 -2.53 -25.14 4.50
N ALA A 57 -2.76 -24.69 5.74
CA ALA A 57 -2.57 -25.51 6.94
C ALA A 57 -3.66 -26.58 7.09
N ALA A 58 -4.93 -26.25 6.83
CA ALA A 58 -6.05 -27.17 7.02
C ALA A 58 -6.15 -28.26 5.93
N CYS A 59 -5.77 -27.94 4.69
CA CYS A 59 -5.83 -28.86 3.55
C CYS A 59 -4.53 -29.65 3.33
N GLU A 60 -3.51 -29.46 4.17
CA GLU A 60 -2.17 -30.08 4.06
C GLU A 60 -1.53 -29.93 2.66
N SER A 61 -1.93 -28.90 1.91
CA SER A 61 -1.53 -28.75 0.51
C SER A 61 -0.24 -27.93 0.40
N LEU A 62 0.84 -28.57 -0.01
CA LEU A 62 2.16 -27.93 -0.21
C LEU A 62 2.11 -26.77 -1.22
N VAL A 63 1.23 -26.84 -2.22
CA VAL A 63 1.08 -25.78 -3.26
C VAL A 63 0.57 -24.47 -2.66
N LEU A 64 -0.48 -24.49 -1.82
CA LEU A 64 -1.01 -23.27 -1.20
C LEU A 64 -0.02 -22.68 -0.21
N LEU A 65 0.68 -23.53 0.54
CA LEU A 65 1.70 -23.10 1.50
C LEU A 65 2.93 -22.50 0.79
N SER A 66 3.30 -23.03 -0.37
CA SER A 66 4.34 -22.45 -1.24
C SER A 66 3.91 -21.10 -1.81
N LEU A 67 2.67 -20.96 -2.27
CA LEU A 67 2.13 -19.67 -2.74
C LEU A 67 2.11 -18.62 -1.63
N PHE A 68 1.72 -19.00 -0.41
CA PHE A 68 1.80 -18.11 0.76
C PHE A 68 3.25 -17.66 1.01
N SER A 69 4.20 -18.59 1.04
CA SER A 69 5.63 -18.28 1.25
C SER A 69 6.19 -17.32 0.18
N ILE A 70 5.85 -17.54 -1.09
CA ILE A 70 6.26 -16.66 -2.20
C ILE A 70 5.66 -15.25 -2.06
N LEU A 71 4.38 -15.14 -1.70
CA LEU A 71 3.72 -13.84 -1.49
C LEU A 71 4.39 -13.05 -0.36
N ILE A 72 4.68 -13.71 0.76
CA ILE A 72 5.40 -13.09 1.89
C ILE A 72 6.81 -12.68 1.46
N LEU A 73 7.52 -13.49 0.68
CA LEU A 73 8.85 -13.11 0.17
C LEU A 73 8.81 -11.85 -0.71
N ILE A 74 7.80 -11.71 -1.57
CA ILE A 74 7.61 -10.50 -2.40
C ILE A 74 7.34 -9.27 -1.52
N LEU A 75 6.51 -9.40 -0.48
CA LEU A 75 6.26 -8.31 0.47
C LEU A 75 7.54 -7.88 1.20
N SER A 76 8.41 -8.83 1.56
CA SER A 76 9.73 -8.49 2.14
C SER A 76 10.58 -7.68 1.18
N LEU A 77 10.61 -8.04 -0.11
CA LEU A 77 11.38 -7.29 -1.10
C LEU A 77 10.86 -5.86 -1.25
N ILE A 78 9.54 -5.65 -1.17
CA ILE A 78 8.92 -4.32 -1.23
C ILE A 78 9.26 -3.51 0.02
N GLU A 79 9.25 -4.14 1.20
CA GLU A 79 9.61 -3.48 2.47
C GLU A 79 11.05 -2.94 2.47
N PHE A 80 11.96 -3.62 1.76
CA PHE A 80 13.34 -3.18 1.56
C PHE A 80 13.59 -2.44 0.24
N ALA A 81 12.58 -2.26 -0.62
CA ALA A 81 12.78 -1.65 -1.94
C ALA A 81 12.84 -0.12 -1.85
N GLU A 82 14.04 0.43 -1.85
CA GLU A 82 14.26 1.85 -2.16
C GLU A 82 14.03 2.07 -3.68
N THR A 83 12.82 2.43 -4.08
CA THR A 83 12.50 2.66 -5.51
C THR A 83 12.89 4.08 -5.94
N VAL A 84 13.80 4.21 -6.91
CA VAL A 84 14.34 5.51 -7.39
C VAL A 84 13.45 6.20 -8.45
N ASP A 85 12.39 5.54 -8.97
CA ASP A 85 11.75 5.97 -10.23
C ASP A 85 10.21 6.13 -10.22
N GLY A 86 9.64 6.69 -9.14
CA GLY A 86 8.18 6.89 -8.97
C GLY A 86 7.55 8.11 -9.66
N ARG A 87 8.20 8.74 -10.65
CA ARG A 87 7.86 10.12 -11.12
C ARG A 87 6.77 10.23 -12.18
N LYS A 88 5.57 9.66 -12.02
CA LYS A 88 4.51 9.83 -13.05
C LYS A 88 3.13 10.28 -12.61
N ASN A 89 2.77 10.33 -11.32
CA ASN A 89 1.47 10.85 -10.87
C ASN A 89 1.52 11.45 -9.45
N LEU A 90 2.34 12.49 -9.24
CA LEU A 90 2.56 13.07 -7.91
C LEU A 90 1.53 14.13 -7.47
N LYS A 91 0.74 14.69 -8.39
CA LYS A 91 -0.23 15.77 -8.08
C LYS A 91 -1.13 15.51 -6.84
N PRO A 92 -1.77 14.33 -6.68
CA PRO A 92 -2.59 14.07 -5.49
C PRO A 92 -1.78 13.97 -4.19
N ILE A 93 -0.49 13.61 -4.27
CA ILE A 93 0.40 13.50 -3.11
C ILE A 93 0.91 14.89 -2.70
N GLU A 94 1.21 15.75 -3.67
CA GLU A 94 1.68 17.12 -3.47
C GLU A 94 0.62 17.98 -2.74
N ASP A 95 -0.64 17.87 -3.12
CA ASP A 95 -1.74 18.59 -2.48
C ASP A 95 -2.01 18.09 -1.05
N LEU A 96 -1.91 16.77 -0.85
CA LEU A 96 -2.11 16.13 0.46
C LEU A 96 -1.02 16.48 1.47
N LEU A 97 0.25 16.48 1.05
CA LEU A 97 1.41 16.74 1.92
C LEU A 97 1.85 18.21 1.91
N GLN A 98 1.23 19.06 1.08
CA GLN A 98 1.56 20.48 0.92
C GLN A 98 3.04 20.69 0.56
N CYS A 99 3.52 19.93 -0.44
CA CYS A 99 4.91 19.87 -0.89
C CYS A 99 5.00 19.93 -2.42
N CYS A 100 6.19 20.16 -2.98
CA CYS A 100 6.38 20.21 -4.44
C CYS A 100 7.59 19.39 -4.89
N GLY A 101 7.37 18.43 -5.80
CA GLY A 101 8.39 17.51 -6.28
C GLY A 101 8.69 16.38 -5.30
N ALA A 102 9.20 15.26 -5.81
CA ALA A 102 9.52 14.09 -5.00
C ALA A 102 10.72 14.34 -4.08
N THR A 103 11.75 15.04 -4.58
CA THR A 103 13.06 15.25 -3.96
C THR A 103 13.63 16.62 -4.38
N ILE A 104 14.70 17.06 -3.72
CA ILE A 104 15.34 18.37 -3.97
C ILE A 104 15.71 18.54 -5.45
N GLU A 105 16.28 17.50 -6.07
CA GLU A 105 16.69 17.52 -7.47
C GLU A 105 15.50 17.58 -8.43
N THR A 106 14.39 16.95 -8.06
CA THR A 106 13.22 16.80 -8.93
C THR A 106 12.27 17.99 -8.80
N LYS A 107 12.27 18.70 -7.66
CA LYS A 107 11.51 19.94 -7.42
C LYS A 107 11.70 20.97 -8.54
N GLN A 108 12.94 21.21 -8.96
CA GLN A 108 13.24 22.18 -10.01
C GLN A 108 12.63 21.80 -11.37
N THR A 109 12.58 20.50 -11.68
CA THR A 109 11.94 20.01 -12.91
C THR A 109 10.43 20.23 -12.85
N TYR A 110 9.82 19.98 -11.70
CA TYR A 110 8.37 20.09 -11.50
C TYR A 110 7.88 21.54 -11.57
N ILE A 111 8.66 22.48 -11.05
CA ILE A 111 8.37 23.92 -11.17
C ILE A 111 8.44 24.38 -12.64
N LYS A 112 9.46 23.91 -13.40
CA LYS A 112 9.63 24.26 -14.82
C LYS A 112 8.50 23.72 -15.70
N GLU A 113 8.05 22.49 -15.45
CA GLU A 113 6.96 21.84 -16.17
C GLU A 113 5.56 22.34 -15.73
N ASN A 114 5.47 23.37 -14.86
CA ASN A 114 4.22 23.86 -14.28
C ASN A 114 3.36 22.77 -13.61
N LEU A 115 4.01 21.74 -13.05
CA LEU A 115 3.34 20.67 -12.31
C LEU A 115 2.92 21.13 -10.90
N CYS A 116 3.62 22.12 -10.33
CA CYS A 116 3.27 22.79 -9.07
C CYS A 116 2.76 24.23 -9.33
N PRO A 117 1.44 24.46 -9.42
CA PRO A 117 0.89 25.80 -9.54
C PRO A 117 0.81 26.52 -8.17
N GLY A 118 0.93 27.85 -8.17
CA GLY A 118 0.63 28.69 -7.00
C GLY A 118 1.61 28.57 -5.83
N GLU A 119 1.08 28.55 -4.60
CA GLU A 119 1.82 28.60 -3.32
C GLU A 119 2.65 27.34 -3.03
N LEU A 120 2.46 26.26 -3.80
CA LEU A 120 3.25 25.03 -3.67
C LEU A 120 4.70 25.22 -4.13
N LYS A 121 5.00 26.24 -4.95
CA LYS A 121 6.37 26.50 -5.45
C LYS A 121 7.36 26.84 -4.32
N ASP A 122 6.88 27.48 -3.27
CA ASP A 122 7.68 27.90 -2.11
C ASP A 122 7.75 26.83 -1.00
N LYS A 123 6.99 25.74 -1.11
CA LYS A 123 7.03 24.61 -0.16
C LYS A 123 8.26 23.73 -0.37
N GLU A 124 8.66 23.00 0.67
CA GLU A 124 9.73 21.98 0.59
C GLU A 124 9.30 20.80 -0.30
N ASP A 125 10.25 19.96 -0.70
CA ASP A 125 9.92 18.73 -1.43
C ASP A 125 9.20 17.71 -0.55
N CYS A 126 8.50 16.78 -1.19
CA CYS A 126 7.69 15.81 -0.48
C CYS A 126 8.54 14.84 0.35
N TYR A 127 9.78 14.52 -0.06
CA TYR A 127 10.67 13.67 0.72
C TYR A 127 11.06 14.30 2.06
N THR A 128 11.39 15.58 2.08
CA THR A 128 11.79 16.33 3.28
C THR A 128 10.59 16.55 4.20
N SER A 129 9.43 16.93 3.65
CA SER A 129 8.19 17.04 4.42
C SER A 129 7.74 15.69 5.00
N LEU A 130 7.91 14.60 4.25
CA LEU A 130 7.57 13.25 4.69
C LEU A 130 8.53 12.80 5.80
N THR A 131 9.84 12.95 5.59
CA THR A 131 10.86 12.58 6.58
C THR A 131 10.72 13.40 7.86
N GLY A 132 10.46 14.72 7.77
CA GLY A 132 10.22 15.55 8.96
C GLY A 132 8.97 15.14 9.77
N LYS A 133 7.90 14.70 9.09
CA LYS A 133 6.72 14.12 9.77
C LYS A 133 7.01 12.74 10.35
N ILE A 134 7.76 11.92 9.62
CA ILE A 134 8.17 10.59 10.07
C ILE A 134 9.08 10.74 11.29
N ASP A 135 10.06 11.62 11.30
CA ASP A 135 10.98 11.83 12.43
C ASP A 135 10.22 12.26 13.70
N SER A 136 9.19 13.09 13.57
CA SER A 136 8.31 13.47 14.69
C SER A 136 7.50 12.29 15.25
N MET A 137 7.21 11.26 14.44
CA MET A 137 6.50 10.03 14.82
C MET A 137 7.43 8.80 14.81
N GLY A 138 8.74 9.02 14.72
CA GLY A 138 9.68 8.06 14.12
C GLY A 138 9.86 6.80 14.96
N ASN A 139 9.75 6.96 16.28
CA ASN A 139 9.80 5.84 17.21
C ASN A 139 8.66 4.83 16.95
N GLY A 140 7.47 5.29 16.57
CA GLY A 140 6.32 4.43 16.29
C GLY A 140 6.45 3.66 14.98
N LEU A 141 6.85 4.34 13.90
CA LEU A 141 7.01 3.71 12.58
C LEU A 141 8.18 2.73 12.56
N PHE A 142 9.29 3.08 13.20
CA PHE A 142 10.44 2.20 13.33
C PHE A 142 10.10 0.92 14.10
N LEU A 143 9.38 1.05 15.22
CA LEU A 143 8.90 -0.11 15.98
C LEU A 143 7.92 -0.96 15.18
N CYS A 144 7.01 -0.35 14.42
CA CYS A 144 6.10 -1.07 13.54
C CYS A 144 6.87 -1.83 12.45
N GLY A 145 7.90 -1.23 11.84
CA GLY A 145 8.76 -1.89 10.86
C GLY A 145 9.48 -3.10 11.44
N ILE A 146 10.11 -2.96 12.62
CA ILE A 146 10.74 -4.11 13.30
C ILE A 146 9.71 -5.20 13.59
N LEU A 147 8.53 -4.84 14.08
CA LEU A 147 7.48 -5.80 14.37
C LEU A 147 7.02 -6.55 13.11
N LEU A 148 6.86 -5.86 12.00
CA LEU A 148 6.50 -6.46 10.71
C LEU A 148 7.58 -7.43 10.24
N LEU A 149 8.86 -7.04 10.29
CA LEU A 149 9.98 -7.92 9.95
C LEU A 149 10.03 -9.19 10.82
N LEU A 150 9.76 -9.06 12.12
CA LEU A 150 9.69 -10.22 13.02
C LEU A 150 8.53 -11.15 12.64
N VAL A 151 7.33 -10.61 12.42
CA VAL A 151 6.16 -11.40 12.01
C VAL A 151 6.42 -12.10 10.67
N GLN A 152 7.05 -11.41 9.71
CA GLN A 152 7.46 -11.94 8.42
C GLN A 152 8.42 -13.12 8.58
N PHE A 153 9.46 -12.94 9.41
CA PHE A 153 10.46 -13.96 9.70
C PHE A 153 9.83 -15.22 10.32
N PHE A 154 8.97 -15.05 11.33
CA PHE A 154 8.25 -16.16 11.93
C PHE A 154 7.34 -16.86 10.92
N SER A 155 6.63 -16.12 10.09
CA SER A 155 5.74 -16.67 9.06
C SER A 155 6.51 -17.57 8.07
N ILE A 156 7.69 -17.14 7.62
CA ILE A 156 8.55 -17.93 6.72
C ILE A 156 9.10 -19.17 7.44
N MET A 157 9.54 -19.03 8.69
CA MET A 157 10.01 -20.16 9.51
C MET A 157 8.92 -21.22 9.69
N PHE A 158 7.72 -20.83 10.10
CA PHE A 158 6.60 -21.76 10.26
C PHE A 158 6.18 -22.38 8.93
N SER A 159 6.14 -21.61 7.84
CA SER A 159 5.84 -22.15 6.51
C SER A 159 6.84 -23.22 6.10
N ASN A 160 8.14 -23.00 6.32
CA ASN A 160 9.18 -23.99 5.98
C ASN A 160 9.09 -25.25 6.85
N ILE A 161 8.78 -25.09 8.14
CA ILE A 161 8.59 -26.21 9.07
C ILE A 161 7.36 -27.04 8.66
N LEU A 162 6.24 -26.39 8.35
CA LEU A 162 5.01 -27.04 7.90
C LEU A 162 5.20 -27.72 6.54
N CYS A 163 5.90 -27.09 5.59
CA CYS A 163 6.26 -27.72 4.31
C CYS A 163 7.04 -29.02 4.54
N LYS A 164 8.03 -29.04 5.44
CA LYS A 164 8.78 -30.26 5.75
C LYS A 164 7.93 -31.32 6.45
N ALA A 165 7.10 -30.92 7.41
CA ALA A 165 6.22 -31.83 8.11
C ALA A 165 5.23 -32.53 7.15
N PHE A 166 4.61 -31.78 6.23
CA PHE A 166 3.72 -32.35 5.23
C PHE A 166 4.48 -33.16 4.15
N GLN A 167 5.72 -32.78 3.83
CA GLN A 167 6.56 -33.57 2.91
C GLN A 167 6.95 -34.93 3.50
N GLU A 168 7.14 -35.04 4.82
CA GLU A 168 7.41 -36.31 5.50
C GLU A 168 6.16 -37.21 5.62
N HIS A 169 4.97 -36.62 5.72
CA HIS A 169 3.70 -37.35 5.83
C HIS A 169 2.98 -37.61 4.48
N GLY A 170 3.28 -36.84 3.44
CA GLY A 170 2.67 -36.98 2.12
C GLY A 170 3.31 -38.10 1.30
N PRO A 171 2.53 -39.05 0.73
CA PRO A 171 3.09 -40.09 -0.12
C PRO A 171 3.75 -39.47 -1.35
N ILE A 172 4.92 -40.00 -1.69
CA ILE A 172 5.66 -39.80 -2.95
C ILE A 172 4.69 -39.79 -4.12
N ASN A 173 4.31 -38.62 -4.66
CA ASN A 173 3.68 -38.44 -5.98
C ASN A 173 3.58 -36.95 -6.35
N TYR A 174 4.70 -36.36 -6.76
CA TYR A 174 4.70 -35.33 -7.80
C TYR A 174 5.85 -35.65 -8.77
N ALA A 175 5.50 -36.35 -9.84
CA ALA A 175 6.19 -36.28 -11.12
C ALA A 175 5.46 -35.24 -11.98
#